data_AF-J3KUV2-F1
#
_entry.id   AF-J3KUV2-F1
#
_cell.length_a   1.000
_cell.length_b   1.000
_cell.length_c   1.000
_cell.angle_alpha   90.00
_cell.angle_beta   90.00
_cell.angle_gamma   90.00
#
_symmetry.space_group_name_H-M   'P 1'
#
loop_
_entity.id
_entity.type
_entity.pdbx_description
1 polymer ?
#
loop_
_entity_poly.entity_id
_entity_poly.type
_entity_poly.pdbx_seq_one_letter_code
_entity_poly.pdbx_strand_id
1 'polypeptide(L)' 'VTLPFIIVHGGDDAVTDPSVSEALYTLAESKDKMMKLYPGMCHALTSGEPTENIDVVFADIIRWLDERASSPRAAIL' A
#
# COMPACT_ATOMS: atom_id res chain seq x y z
N VAL A 1 6.35 -9.39 -11.22
CA VAL A 1 4.96 -8.92 -11.05
C VAL A 1 4.71 -7.75 -12.00
N THR A 2 3.69 -7.82 -12.85
CA THR A 2 3.40 -6.82 -13.90
C THR A 2 2.09 -6.05 -13.68
N LEU A 3 1.18 -6.55 -12.83
CA LEU A 3 -0.06 -5.87 -12.47
C LEU A 3 0.18 -4.64 -11.58
N PRO A 4 -0.73 -3.64 -11.58
CA PRO A 4 -0.69 -2.56 -10.60
C PRO A 4 -0.77 -3.06 -9.16
N PHE A 5 0.01 -2.48 -8.24
CA PHE A 5 -0.07 -2.81 -6.82
C PHE A 5 0.39 -1.68 -5.89
N ILE A 6 -0.05 -1.75 -4.65
CA ILE A 6 0.52 -0.97 -3.54
C ILE A 6 1.08 -1.92 -2.50
N ILE A 7 2.25 -1.57 -1.96
CA ILE A 7 2.84 -2.20 -0.78
C ILE A 7 2.65 -1.25 0.41
N VAL A 8 2.10 -1.77 1.49
CA VAL A 8 2.05 -1.12 2.80
C VAL A 8 2.85 -1.99 3.77
N HIS A 9 3.79 -1.40 4.51
CA HIS A 9 4.68 -2.17 5.37
C HIS A 9 5.04 -1.41 6.65
N GLY A 10 5.03 -2.10 7.79
CA GLY A 10 5.43 -1.52 9.07
C GLY A 10 6.96 -1.40 9.15
N GLY A 11 7.47 -0.24 9.56
CA GLY A 11 8.91 0.00 9.67
C GLY A 11 9.59 -0.86 10.75
N ASP A 12 8.82 -1.29 11.75
CA ASP A 12 9.28 -2.08 12.89
C ASP A 12 8.70 -3.51 12.84
N ASP A 13 8.30 -3.97 11.65
CA ASP A 13 7.80 -5.33 11.45
C ASP A 13 8.90 -6.37 11.70
N ALA A 14 8.81 -7.04 12.85
CA ALA A 14 9.72 -8.12 13.24
C ALA A 14 9.33 -9.50 12.70
N VAL A 15 8.16 -9.63 12.04
CA VAL A 15 7.66 -10.88 11.44
C VAL A 15 8.08 -10.96 9.98
N THR A 16 7.91 -9.86 9.25
CA THR A 16 8.32 -9.75 7.84
C THR A 16 9.29 -8.60 7.69
N ASP A 17 10.52 -8.88 7.26
CA ASP A 17 11.53 -7.85 7.09
C ASP A 17 11.15 -6.87 5.94
N PRO A 18 11.18 -5.54 6.17
CA PRO A 18 10.86 -4.55 5.14
C PRO A 18 11.67 -4.69 3.85
N SER A 19 12.90 -5.22 3.90
CA SER A 19 13.74 -5.45 2.72
C SER A 19 13.10 -6.40 1.70
N VAL A 20 12.22 -7.30 2.12
CA VAL A 20 11.47 -8.18 1.19
C VAL A 20 10.49 -7.34 0.36
N SER A 21 9.84 -6.37 0.98
CA SER A 21 8.96 -5.42 0.31
C SER A 21 9.72 -4.47 -0.61
N GLU A 22 10.89 -4.00 -0.19
CA GLU A 22 11.79 -3.21 -1.03
C GLU A 22 12.27 -4.00 -2.26
N ALA A 23 12.59 -5.28 -2.08
CA ALA A 23 12.97 -6.18 -3.16
C ALA A 23 11.81 -6.38 -4.15
N LEU A 24 10.58 -6.62 -3.66
CA LEU A 24 9.39 -6.70 -4.53
C LEU A 24 9.17 -5.39 -5.29
N TYR A 25 9.25 -4.24 -4.61
CA TYR A 25 9.10 -2.94 -5.24
C TYR A 25 10.15 -2.72 -6.32
N THR A 26 11.41 -3.07 -6.06
CA THR A 26 12.52 -2.86 -7.00
C THR A 26 12.44 -3.79 -8.20
N LEU A 27 12.23 -5.09 -7.97
CA LEU A 27 12.33 -6.13 -8.98
C LEU A 27 11.05 -6.32 -9.80
N ALA A 28 9.89 -5.85 -9.32
CA ALA A 28 8.66 -5.95 -10.09
C ALA A 28 8.71 -5.11 -11.37
N GLU A 29 8.21 -5.66 -12.48
CA GLU A 29 8.12 -4.96 -13.77
C GLU A 29 6.90 -4.03 -13.88
N SER A 30 6.01 -4.05 -12.88
CA SER A 30 4.82 -3.21 -12.82
C SER A 30 5.18 -1.74 -13.05
N LYS A 31 4.42 -1.11 -13.95
CA LYS A 31 4.54 0.33 -14.26
C LYS A 31 3.75 1.20 -13.31
N ASP A 32 2.84 0.58 -12.56
CA ASP A 32 1.99 1.26 -11.59
C ASP A 32 2.15 0.58 -10.23
N LYS A 33 3.20 0.97 -9.52
CA LYS A 33 3.53 0.42 -8.20
C LYS A 33 3.84 1.54 -7.22
N MET A 34 3.30 1.41 -6.01
CA MET A 34 3.56 2.31 -4.88
C MET A 34 4.06 1.50 -3.68
N MET A 35 4.95 2.08 -2.88
CA MET A 35 5.35 1.52 -1.59
C MET A 35 5.23 2.60 -0.51
N LYS A 36 4.59 2.26 0.61
CA LYS A 36 4.53 3.08 1.81
C LYS A 36 5.09 2.28 2.99
N LEU A 37 6.16 2.81 3.59
CA LEU A 37 6.73 2.32 4.84
C LEU A 37 6.21 3.21 5.98
N TYR A 38 5.71 2.61 7.05
CA TYR A 38 5.16 3.31 8.21
C TYR A 38 6.09 3.13 9.43
N PRO A 39 7.00 4.09 9.72
CA PRO A 39 7.94 3.97 10.83
C PRO A 39 7.23 3.74 12.17
N GLY A 40 7.76 2.83 13.00
CA GLY A 40 7.18 2.52 14.31
C GLY A 40 5.97 1.60 14.30
N MET A 41 5.40 1.29 13.13
CA MET A 41 4.32 0.31 13.01
C MET A 41 4.88 -1.10 12.80
N CYS A 42 4.18 -2.10 13.33
CA CYS A 42 4.51 -3.52 13.27
C CYS A 42 3.79 -4.21 12.09
N HIS A 43 3.68 -5.54 12.16
CA HIS A 43 3.15 -6.39 11.11
C HIS A 43 1.66 -6.15 10.76
N ALA A 44 0.81 -6.00 11.78
CA ALA A 44 -0.64 -6.07 11.62
C ALA A 44 -1.29 -4.70 11.33
N LEU A 45 -0.86 -4.04 10.25
CA LEU A 45 -1.23 -2.66 9.92
C LEU A 45 -2.74 -2.36 9.82
N THR A 46 -3.58 -3.37 9.59
CA THR A 46 -5.04 -3.20 9.39
C THR A 46 -5.88 -3.57 10.62
N SER A 47 -5.27 -4.06 11.71
CA SER A 47 -6.03 -4.55 12.87
C SER A 47 -5.26 -4.60 14.20
N GLY A 48 -3.93 -4.53 14.20
CA GLY A 48 -3.08 -4.67 15.39
C GLY A 48 -2.30 -3.42 15.79
N GLU A 49 -2.61 -2.28 15.16
CA GLU A 49 -2.03 -0.97 15.46
C GLU A 49 -3.03 -0.09 16.23
N PRO A 50 -2.60 1.03 16.85
CA PRO A 50 -3.52 2.07 17.32
C PRO A 50 -4.51 2.51 16.24
N THR A 51 -5.72 2.89 16.63
CA THR A 51 -6.79 3.23 15.67
C THR A 51 -6.36 4.32 14.68
N GLU A 52 -5.61 5.31 15.14
CA GLU A 52 -5.12 6.41 14.31
C GLU A 52 -4.15 5.91 13.22
N ASN A 53 -3.32 4.92 13.54
CA ASN A 53 -2.39 4.30 12.59
C ASN A 53 -3.16 3.46 11.55
N ILE A 54 -4.14 2.69 12.01
CA ILE A 54 -5.02 1.88 11.15
C ILE A 54 -5.77 2.79 10.16
N ASP A 55 -6.32 3.90 10.65
CA ASP A 55 -7.07 4.87 9.82
C ASP A 55 -6.18 5.48 8.73
N VAL A 56 -4.92 5.81 9.05
CA VAL A 56 -3.94 6.30 8.07
C VAL A 56 -3.66 5.24 7.01
N VAL A 57 -3.42 3.99 7.41
CA VAL A 57 -3.15 2.88 6.47
C VAL A 57 -4.34 2.67 5.53
N PHE A 58 -5.57 2.64 6.06
CA PHE A 58 -6.77 2.49 5.23
C PHE A 58 -6.98 3.69 4.31
N ALA A 59 -6.78 4.93 4.78
CA ALA A 59 -6.91 6.11 3.95
C ALA A 59 -5.96 6.08 2.75
N ASP A 60 -4.72 5.61 2.92
CA ASP A 60 -3.77 5.46 1.84
C ASP A 60 -4.14 4.35 0.84
N ILE A 61 -4.62 3.21 1.34
CA ILE A 61 -5.11 2.11 0.48
C ILE A 61 -6.32 2.59 -0.34
N ILE A 62 -7.29 3.24 0.29
CA ILE A 62 -8.50 3.76 -0.36
C ILE A 62 -8.13 4.80 -1.41
N ARG A 63 -7.26 5.77 -1.07
CA ARG A 63 -6.79 6.77 -2.03
C ARG A 63 -6.12 6.13 -3.24
N TRP A 64 -5.25 5.14 -3.03
CA TRP A 64 -4.60 4.41 -4.13
C TRP A 64 -5.62 3.69 -5.02
N LEU A 65 -6.66 3.10 -4.43
CA LEU A 65 -7.75 2.47 -5.18
C LEU A 65 -8.58 3.51 -5.96
N ASP A 66 -8.96 4.62 -5.35
CA ASP A 66 -9.80 5.66 -5.98
C ASP A 66 -9.12 6.28 -7.21
N GLU A 67 -7.80 6.51 -7.15
CA GLU A 67 -6.99 6.98 -8.28
C GLU A 67 -7.06 6.04 -9.51
N ARG A 68 -7.42 4.77 -9.31
CA ARG A 68 -7.45 3.72 -10.36
C ARG A 68 -8.86 3.24 -10.68
N ALA A 69 -9.79 3.39 -9.74
CA ALA A 69 -11.21 3.12 -9.93
C ALA A 69 -11.92 4.25 -10.68
N SER A 70 -11.35 5.46 -10.69
CA SER A 70 -11.83 6.62 -11.44
C SER A 70 -11.52 6.49 -12.94
N SER A 71 -12.09 5.48 -13.58
CA SER A 71 -12.33 5.54 -15.03
C SER A 71 -13.35 6.65 -15.28
N PRO A 72 -13.18 7.53 -16.28
CA PRO A 72 -14.24 8.45 -16.64
C PRO A 72 -15.45 7.58 -16.99
N ARG A 73 -16.55 7.70 -16.23
CA ARG A 73 -17.85 7.37 -16.81
C ARG A 73 -17.87 8.11 -18.14
N ALA A 74 -18.02 7.38 -19.24
CA ALA A 74 -18.41 7.99 -20.50
C ALA A 74 -19.58 8.92 -20.15
N ALA A 75 -19.33 10.22 -20.23
CA ALA A 75 -20.39 11.20 -20.16
C ALA A 75 -21.24 10.90 -21.39
N ILE A 76 -22.31 10.15 -21.19
CA ILE A 76 -23.36 9.99 -22.19
C ILE A 76 -23.99 11.37 -22.27
N LEU A 77 -23.61 12.11 -23.32
CA LEU A 77 -24.38 13.23 -23.84
C LEU A 77 -25.74 12.74 -24.32
#